data_AF-A0A3P1Y6R4-F1
#
_entry.id   AF-A0A3P1Y6R4-F1
#
_cell.length_a   1.000
_cell.length_b   1.000
_cell.length_c   1.000
_cell.angle_alpha   90.00
_cell.angle_beta   90.00
_cell.angle_gamma   90.00
#
_symmetry.space_group_name_H-M   'P 1'
#
loop_
_entity.id
_entity.type
_entity.pdbx_description
1 polymer ?
#
loop_
_entity_poly.entity_id
_entity_poly.type
_entity_poly.pdbx_seq_one_letter_code
_entity_poly.pdbx_strand_id
1 'polypeptide(L)'
;MVSALFWLLQDLLTVLVWGMMQVPELFLLTVVYRLLSEEGDDRLWAIWTAFLGGLVWDLRWIGVPGFFTLGYVCVVMLVLWVWNALPVQGRTPLIVFALLEVSQLLPPLLPVLILGGDTGGVFFALQQLFALPGVLLCVYLYSKRLKEHHA
;
A
#
# COMPACT_ATOMS: atom_id res chain seq x y z
N MET A 1 -0.29 12.01 9.97
CA MET A 1 0.25 11.45 11.23
C MET A 1 0.20 9.92 11.26
N VAL A 2 -0.95 9.29 10.97
CA VAL A 2 -1.07 7.80 10.99
C VAL A 2 -0.09 7.10 10.04
N SER A 3 0.00 7.53 8.77
CA SER A 3 0.91 6.88 7.81
C SER A 3 2.38 6.95 8.21
N ALA A 4 2.83 8.03 8.86
CA ALA A 4 4.20 8.13 9.36
C ALA A 4 4.50 7.13 10.50
N LEU A 5 3.52 6.85 11.35
CA LEU A 5 3.67 5.82 12.39
C LEU A 5 3.79 4.42 11.76
N PHE A 6 2.98 4.12 10.75
CA PHE A 6 3.07 2.84 10.04
C PHE A 6 4.34 2.73 9.19
N TRP A 7 4.89 3.85 8.70
CA TRP A 7 6.22 3.88 8.10
C TRP A 7 7.29 3.46 9.10
N LEU A 8 7.29 4.04 10.31
CA LEU A 8 8.23 3.67 11.38
C LEU A 8 8.03 2.24 11.87
N LEU A 9 6.79 1.77 11.93
CA LEU A 9 6.47 0.40 12.31
C LEU A 9 6.96 -0.60 11.26
N GLN A 10 6.69 -0.35 9.97
CA GLN A 10 7.19 -1.14 8.85
C GLN A 10 8.72 -1.22 8.91
N ASP A 11 9.35 -0.08 9.15
CA ASP A 11 10.79 0.01 9.30
C ASP A 11 11.34 -0.82 10.46
N LEU A 12 10.75 -0.69 11.66
CA LEU A 12 11.13 -1.48 12.82
C LEU A 12 10.97 -2.99 12.57
N LEU A 13 9.84 -3.39 11.98
CA LEU A 13 9.60 -4.78 11.62
C LEU A 13 10.61 -5.29 10.58
N THR A 14 11.03 -4.43 9.65
CA THR A 14 12.02 -4.78 8.62
C THR A 14 13.36 -5.08 9.26
N VAL A 15 13.75 -4.31 10.28
CA VAL A 15 14.97 -4.58 11.07
C VAL A 15 14.83 -5.86 11.90
N LEU A 16 13.67 -6.08 12.56
CA LEU A 16 13.45 -7.24 13.42
C LEU A 16 13.44 -8.57 12.67
N VAL A 17 12.93 -8.55 11.44
CA VAL A 17 12.71 -9.74 10.61
C VAL A 17 13.74 -9.81 9.45
N TRP A 18 14.81 -9.02 9.56
CA TRP A 18 15.84 -8.90 8.53
C TRP A 18 16.37 -10.27 8.09
N GLY A 19 16.24 -10.57 6.79
CA GLY A 19 16.69 -11.84 6.21
C GLY A 19 15.79 -13.04 6.45
N MET A 20 14.67 -12.90 7.18
CA MET A 20 13.70 -13.99 7.43
C MET A 20 12.46 -13.91 6.53
N MET A 21 11.94 -12.71 6.25
CA MET A 21 10.86 -12.48 5.29
C MET A 21 10.81 -11.00 4.90
N GLN A 22 10.13 -10.72 3.79
CA GLN A 22 9.78 -9.34 3.43
C GLN A 22 8.59 -8.89 4.28
N VAL A 23 8.69 -7.68 4.85
CA VAL A 23 7.62 -7.10 5.65
C VAL A 23 6.53 -6.56 4.72
N PRO A 24 5.23 -6.76 5.05
CA PRO A 24 4.13 -6.15 4.31
C PRO A 24 4.26 -4.63 4.15
N GLU A 25 3.67 -4.10 3.08
CA GLU A 25 3.71 -2.67 2.75
C GLU A 25 2.68 -1.89 3.60
N LEU A 26 2.95 -1.80 4.91
CA LEU A 26 2.05 -1.19 5.88
C LEU A 26 1.89 0.32 5.66
N PHE A 27 2.98 1.02 5.33
CA PHE A 27 2.93 2.43 5.01
C PHE A 27 1.95 2.68 3.85
N LEU A 28 2.18 2.00 2.73
CA LEU A 28 1.38 2.19 1.52
C LEU A 28 -0.07 1.73 1.73
N LEU A 29 -0.29 0.65 2.49
CA LEU A 29 -1.62 0.19 2.89
C LEU A 29 -2.40 1.31 3.56
N THR A 30 -1.80 2.04 4.50
CA THR A 30 -2.50 3.14 5.18
C THR A 30 -2.78 4.33 4.28
N VAL A 31 -1.86 4.65 3.35
CA VAL A 31 -2.05 5.73 2.37
C VAL A 31 -3.22 5.39 1.46
N VAL A 32 -3.24 4.18 0.91
CA VAL A 32 -4.32 3.69 0.03
C VAL A 32 -5.65 3.59 0.79
N TYR A 33 -5.65 3.02 2.00
CA TYR A 33 -6.87 2.94 2.82
C TYR A 33 -7.47 4.33 3.09
N ARG A 34 -6.64 5.31 3.46
CA ARG A 34 -7.11 6.69 3.67
C ARG A 34 -7.61 7.33 2.39
N LEU A 35 -6.91 7.12 1.27
CA LEU A 35 -7.34 7.61 -0.04
C LEU A 35 -8.73 7.08 -0.44
N LEU A 36 -9.03 5.83 -0.10
CA LEU A 36 -10.31 5.19 -0.39
C LEU A 36 -11.41 5.56 0.61
N SER A 37 -11.05 5.97 1.82
CA SER A 37 -11.98 6.19 2.94
C SER A 37 -12.27 7.67 3.25
N GLU A 38 -11.42 8.59 2.83
CA GLU A 38 -11.62 10.03 3.04
C GLU A 38 -12.42 10.61 1.87
N GLU A 39 -13.54 11.27 2.20
CA GLU A 39 -14.35 12.02 1.24
C GLU A 39 -13.79 13.45 1.13
N GLY A 40 -13.15 13.75 0.01
CA GLY A 40 -12.57 15.05 -0.28
C GLY A 40 -12.09 15.14 -1.73
N ASP A 41 -12.19 16.34 -2.30
CA ASP A 41 -11.76 16.61 -3.67
C ASP A 41 -10.23 16.67 -3.79
N ASP A 42 -9.53 17.10 -2.74
CA ASP A 42 -8.07 17.13 -2.75
C ASP A 42 -7.49 15.76 -2.40
N ARG A 43 -7.01 15.07 -3.44
CA ARG A 43 -6.34 13.77 -3.35
C ARG A 43 -4.83 13.86 -3.63
N LEU A 44 -4.31 15.06 -3.88
CA LEU A 44 -2.88 15.27 -4.18
C LEU A 44 -2.00 14.91 -2.98
N TRP A 45 -2.54 15.04 -1.76
CA TRP A 45 -1.83 14.64 -0.54
C TRP A 45 -1.36 13.18 -0.60
N ALA A 46 -2.13 12.28 -1.22
CA ALA A 46 -1.80 10.86 -1.29
C ALA A 46 -0.57 10.64 -2.19
N ILE A 47 -0.50 11.36 -3.31
CA ILE A 47 0.64 11.31 -4.24
C ILE A 47 1.90 11.85 -3.55
N TRP A 48 1.80 13.01 -2.89
CA TRP A 48 2.93 13.59 -2.17
C TRP A 48 3.39 12.72 -1.00
N THR A 49 2.45 12.10 -0.28
CA THR A 49 2.77 11.19 0.83
C THR A 49 3.48 9.93 0.30
N ALA A 50 3.00 9.34 -0.79
CA ALA A 50 3.64 8.20 -1.44
C ALA A 50 5.04 8.55 -1.97
N PHE A 51 5.18 9.71 -2.62
CA PHE A 51 6.45 10.20 -3.13
C PHE A 51 7.48 10.38 -1.99
N LEU A 52 7.14 11.15 -0.96
CA LEU A 52 8.05 11.43 0.15
C LEU A 52 8.37 10.15 0.96
N GLY A 53 7.35 9.34 1.25
CA GLY A 53 7.53 8.11 2.00
C GLY A 53 8.38 7.08 1.27
N GLY A 54 8.22 6.96 -0.05
CA GLY A 54 9.07 6.13 -0.91
C GLY A 54 10.48 6.68 -1.02
N LEU A 55 10.65 8.00 -1.16
CA LEU A 55 11.96 8.63 -1.28
C LEU A 55 12.80 8.44 -0.01
N VAL A 56 12.19 8.64 1.15
CA VAL A 56 12.86 8.41 2.44
C VAL A 56 13.21 6.93 2.60
N TRP A 57 12.37 6.02 2.10
CA TRP A 57 12.66 4.58 2.11
C TRP A 57 13.84 4.22 1.21
N ASP A 58 13.86 4.75 -0.02
CA ASP A 58 14.94 4.57 -0.98
C ASP A 58 16.29 5.06 -0.42
N LEU A 59 16.29 6.24 0.21
CA LEU A 59 17.49 6.86 0.81
C LEU A 59 18.02 6.10 2.04
N ARG A 60 17.15 5.37 2.74
CA ARG A 60 17.52 4.69 3.98
C ARG A 60 18.39 3.46 3.75
N TRP A 61 17.99 2.60 2.83
CA TRP A 61 18.52 1.24 2.72
C TRP A 61 19.54 1.07 1.58
N ILE A 62 20.43 2.03 1.30
CA ILE A 62 21.42 1.97 0.18
C ILE A 62 20.76 1.44 -1.12
N GLY A 63 19.46 1.72 -1.27
CA GLY A 63 18.65 1.25 -2.38
C GLY A 63 18.97 2.12 -3.59
N VAL A 64 18.63 1.62 -4.78
CA VAL A 64 18.68 2.48 -5.96
C VAL A 64 17.66 3.61 -5.75
N PRO A 65 18.09 4.88 -5.68
CA PRO A 65 17.18 5.97 -5.40
C PRO A 65 16.04 6.02 -6.41
N GLY A 66 14.80 6.07 -5.94
CA GLY A 66 13.61 6.20 -6.77
C GLY A 66 12.85 4.90 -7.04
N PHE A 67 13.32 3.72 -6.63
CA PHE A 67 12.62 2.45 -6.89
C PHE A 67 11.31 2.32 -6.11
N PHE A 68 11.35 2.44 -4.78
CA PHE A 68 10.13 2.41 -3.96
C PHE A 68 9.30 3.66 -4.17
N THR A 69 9.94 4.81 -4.41
CA THR A 69 9.23 6.04 -4.79
C THR A 69 8.36 5.84 -6.02
N LEU A 70 8.93 5.28 -7.10
CA LEU A 70 8.20 5.00 -8.33
C LEU A 70 7.05 4.01 -8.05
N GLY A 71 7.32 2.93 -7.33
CA GLY A 71 6.30 1.94 -7.02
C GLY A 71 5.13 2.49 -6.23
N TYR A 72 5.39 3.25 -5.17
CA TYR A 72 4.34 3.82 -4.34
C TYR A 72 3.50 4.83 -5.12
N VAL A 73 4.13 5.70 -5.91
CA VAL A 73 3.42 6.67 -6.74
C VAL A 73 2.59 5.96 -7.82
N CYS A 74 3.14 4.94 -8.48
CA CYS A 74 2.41 4.14 -9.48
C CYS A 74 1.18 3.47 -8.88
N VAL A 75 1.30 2.84 -7.70
CA VAL A 75 0.17 2.26 -6.99
C VAL A 75 -0.88 3.32 -6.69
N VAL A 76 -0.50 4.45 -6.08
CA VAL A 76 -1.45 5.50 -5.72
C VAL A 76 -2.15 6.07 -6.95
N MET A 77 -1.42 6.32 -8.04
CA MET A 77 -2.02 6.79 -9.30
C MET A 77 -2.98 5.77 -9.90
N LEU A 78 -2.64 4.48 -9.89
CA LEU A 78 -3.52 3.42 -10.38
C LEU A 78 -4.78 3.31 -9.53
N VAL A 79 -4.66 3.36 -8.20
CA VAL A 79 -5.80 3.37 -7.28
C VAL A 79 -6.69 4.59 -7.54
N LEU A 80 -6.10 5.78 -7.68
CA LEU A 80 -6.83 7.01 -8.00
C LEU A 80 -7.59 6.88 -9.32
N TRP A 81 -6.93 6.37 -10.36
CA TRP A 81 -7.52 6.19 -11.66
C TRP A 81 -8.72 5.24 -11.61
N VAL A 82 -8.56 4.05 -11.02
CA VAL A 82 -9.65 3.07 -10.88
C VAL A 82 -10.79 3.64 -10.01
N TRP A 83 -10.47 4.30 -8.90
CA TRP A 83 -11.49 4.82 -7.98
C TRP A 83 -12.32 5.97 -8.58
N ASN A 84 -11.70 6.78 -9.44
CA ASN A 84 -12.38 7.87 -10.14
C ASN A 84 -13.12 7.39 -11.40
N ALA A 85 -12.72 6.28 -11.99
CA ALA A 85 -13.44 5.64 -13.09
C ALA A 85 -14.74 4.95 -12.64
N LEU A 86 -14.81 4.57 -11.36
CA LEU A 86 -15.97 3.86 -10.82
C LEU A 86 -17.07 4.81 -10.31
N PRO A 87 -18.35 4.57 -10.66
CA PRO A 87 -19.46 5.28 -10.04
C PRO A 87 -19.53 4.97 -8.54
N VAL A 88 -20.15 5.86 -7.76
CA VAL A 88 -20.24 5.71 -6.29
C VAL A 88 -20.86 4.36 -5.90
N GLN A 89 -21.88 3.90 -6.63
CA GLN A 89 -22.54 2.61 -6.43
C GLN A 89 -21.62 1.40 -6.71
N GLY A 90 -20.60 1.58 -7.55
CA GLY A 90 -19.61 0.57 -7.88
C GLY A 90 -18.50 0.43 -6.83
N ARG A 91 -18.43 1.29 -5.82
CA ARG A 91 -17.38 1.27 -4.78
C ARG A 91 -17.68 0.22 -3.72
N THR A 92 -17.60 -1.04 -4.11
CA THR A 92 -17.91 -2.19 -3.24
C THR A 92 -16.70 -2.58 -2.36
N PRO A 93 -16.93 -3.26 -1.22
CA PRO A 93 -15.84 -3.80 -0.39
C PRO A 93 -14.87 -4.72 -1.15
N LEU A 94 -15.36 -5.44 -2.17
CA LEU A 94 -14.53 -6.29 -3.02
C LEU A 94 -13.54 -5.49 -3.86
N ILE A 95 -13.97 -4.35 -4.39
CA ILE A 95 -13.08 -3.44 -5.13
C ILE A 95 -12.07 -2.81 -4.20
N VAL A 96 -12.48 -2.40 -2.99
CA VAL A 96 -11.55 -1.89 -1.97
C VAL A 96 -10.51 -2.95 -1.60
N PHE A 97 -10.92 -4.21 -1.40
CA PHE A 97 -10.00 -5.32 -1.20
C PHE A 97 -8.99 -5.43 -2.34
N ALA A 98 -9.46 -5.48 -3.59
CA ALA A 98 -8.58 -5.58 -4.76
C ALA A 98 -7.58 -4.41 -4.86
N LEU A 99 -8.02 -3.17 -4.58
CA LEU A 99 -7.16 -1.99 -4.63
C LEU A 99 -6.12 -1.97 -3.50
N LEU A 100 -6.47 -2.45 -2.31
CA LEU A 100 -5.53 -2.61 -1.19
C LEU A 100 -4.51 -3.72 -1.47
N GLU A 101 -4.93 -4.84 -2.07
CA GLU A 101 -4.04 -5.93 -2.50
C GLU A 101 -2.99 -5.46 -3.52
N VAL A 102 -3.38 -4.61 -4.47
CA VAL A 102 -2.41 -4.02 -5.42
C VAL A 102 -1.30 -3.26 -4.69
N SER A 103 -1.61 -2.63 -3.56
CA SER A 103 -0.61 -1.95 -2.74
C SER A 103 0.38 -2.89 -2.06
N GLN A 104 0.04 -4.17 -1.89
CA GLN A 104 0.91 -5.18 -1.29
C GLN A 104 1.71 -5.97 -2.33
N LEU A 105 1.18 -6.07 -3.54
CA LEU A 105 1.77 -6.86 -4.64
C LEU A 105 2.78 -6.05 -5.44
N LEU A 106 2.42 -4.83 -5.85
CA LEU A 106 3.19 -4.11 -6.87
C LEU A 106 4.57 -3.64 -6.39
N PRO A 107 4.73 -3.05 -5.19
CA PRO A 107 6.05 -2.60 -4.72
C PRO A 107 7.12 -3.70 -4.64
N PRO A 108 6.88 -4.87 -4.00
CA PRO A 108 7.90 -5.94 -3.93
C PRO A 108 8.17 -6.61 -5.28
N LEU A 109 7.24 -6.55 -6.24
CA LEU A 109 7.45 -7.10 -7.59
C LEU A 109 8.30 -6.19 -8.48
N LEU A 110 8.31 -4.87 -8.26
CA LEU A 110 9.00 -3.92 -9.14
C LEU A 110 10.51 -4.17 -9.29
N PRO A 111 11.29 -4.42 -8.22
CA PRO A 111 12.71 -4.75 -8.36
C PRO A 111 12.92 -5.96 -9.27
N VAL A 112 12.06 -6.98 -9.15
CA VAL A 112 12.15 -8.21 -9.96
C VAL A 112 11.76 -7.95 -11.42
N LEU A 113 10.70 -7.18 -11.65
CA LEU A 113 10.23 -6.82 -12.99
C LEU A 113 11.23 -5.95 -13.76
N ILE A 114 11.95 -5.06 -13.06
CA ILE A 114 12.88 -4.09 -13.68
C ILE A 114 14.28 -4.68 -13.84
N LEU A 115 14.83 -5.28 -12.77
CA LEU A 115 16.22 -5.73 -12.75
C LEU A 115 16.37 -7.20 -13.18
N GLY A 116 15.27 -7.95 -13.22
CA GLY A 116 15.29 -9.40 -13.41
C GLY A 116 15.74 -10.12 -12.14
N GLY A 117 15.17 -11.30 -11.88
CA GLY A 117 15.54 -12.13 -10.73
C GLY A 117 14.44 -13.07 -10.30
N ASP A 118 14.71 -13.87 -9.27
CA ASP A 118 13.68 -14.62 -8.55
C ASP A 118 13.14 -13.73 -7.41
N THR A 119 11.82 -13.61 -7.33
CA THR A 119 11.10 -13.04 -6.17
C THR A 119 11.47 -13.67 -4.82
N GLY A 120 12.12 -14.84 -4.84
CA GLY A 120 12.26 -15.67 -3.65
C GLY A 120 10.88 -16.14 -3.22
N GLY A 121 10.16 -16.81 -4.13
CA GLY A 121 8.69 -16.99 -4.09
C GLY A 121 8.09 -17.40 -2.73
N VAL A 122 8.82 -18.11 -1.88
CA VAL A 122 8.40 -18.42 -0.49
C VAL A 122 8.33 -17.17 0.38
N PHE A 123 9.34 -16.29 0.35
CA PHE A 123 9.36 -15.03 1.11
C PHE A 123 8.27 -14.08 0.63
N PHE A 124 8.02 -14.04 -0.68
CA PHE A 124 6.91 -13.30 -1.25
C PHE A 124 5.55 -13.87 -0.80
N ALA A 125 5.35 -15.19 -0.86
CA ALA A 125 4.13 -15.83 -0.40
C ALA A 125 3.87 -15.58 1.10
N LEU A 126 4.93 -15.63 1.93
CA LEU A 126 4.84 -15.27 3.35
C LEU A 126 4.45 -13.80 3.51
N GLN A 127 5.09 -12.88 2.80
CA GLN A 127 4.74 -11.46 2.83
C GLN A 127 3.27 -11.23 2.48
N GLN A 128 2.73 -11.90 1.45
CA GLN A 128 1.30 -11.83 1.10
C GLN A 128 0.41 -12.39 2.22
N LEU A 129 0.76 -13.55 2.79
CA LEU A 129 0.02 -14.15 3.90
C LEU A 129 -0.04 -13.23 5.13
N PHE A 130 1.07 -12.56 5.46
CA PHE A 130 1.15 -11.62 6.58
C PHE A 130 0.50 -10.26 6.29
N ALA A 131 0.34 -9.89 5.00
CA ALA A 131 -0.38 -8.68 4.61
C ALA A 131 -1.91 -8.84 4.73
N LEU A 132 -2.43 -10.04 4.45
CA LEU A 132 -3.86 -10.34 4.42
C LEU A 132 -4.64 -9.87 5.67
N PRO A 133 -4.19 -10.12 6.92
CA PRO A 133 -4.91 -9.64 8.10
C PRO A 133 -5.07 -8.11 8.12
N GLY A 134 -4.05 -7.36 7.70
CA GLY A 134 -4.10 -5.90 7.62
C GLY A 134 -5.07 -5.43 6.54
N VAL A 135 -5.03 -6.05 5.36
CA VAL A 135 -5.95 -5.76 4.25
C VAL A 135 -7.40 -6.04 4.67
N LEU A 136 -7.68 -7.23 5.22
CA LEU A 136 -9.01 -7.62 5.67
C LEU A 136 -9.54 -6.69 6.78
N LEU A 137 -8.68 -6.26 7.70
CA LEU A 137 -9.05 -5.28 8.71
C LEU A 137 -9.45 -3.94 8.07
N CYS A 138 -8.67 -3.43 7.12
CA CYS A 138 -9.01 -2.22 6.37
C CYS A 138 -10.34 -2.34 5.63
N VAL A 139 -10.60 -3.47 4.96
CA VAL A 139 -11.86 -3.74 4.26
C VAL A 139 -13.04 -3.81 5.23
N TYR A 140 -12.85 -4.44 6.39
CA TYR A 140 -13.86 -4.50 7.45
C TYR A 140 -14.20 -3.09 7.97
N LEU A 141 -13.17 -2.28 8.28
CA LEU A 141 -13.36 -0.90 8.75
C LEU A 141 -14.06 -0.03 7.71
N TYR A 142 -13.67 -0.16 6.43
CA TYR A 142 -14.35 0.51 5.32
C TYR A 142 -15.83 0.11 5.23
N SER A 143 -16.11 -1.20 5.27
CA SER A 143 -17.47 -1.72 5.19
C SER A 143 -18.34 -1.28 6.37
N LYS A 144 -17.75 -1.16 7.56
CA LYS A 144 -18.43 -0.64 8.75
C LYS A 144 -18.81 0.83 8.55
N ARG A 145 -17.90 1.67 8.08
CA ARG A 145 -18.18 3.09 7.76
C ARG A 145 -19.25 3.24 6.70
N LEU A 146 -19.20 2.43 5.64
CA LEU A 146 -20.20 2.47 4.57
C LEU A 146 -21.62 2.23 5.12
N LYS A 147 -21.77 1.27 6.04
CA LYS A 147 -23.06 0.99 6.70
C LYS A 147 -23.52 2.15 7.59
N GLU A 148 -22.62 2.78 8.31
CA GLU A 148 -22.94 3.93 9.18
C GLU A 148 -23.40 5.16 8.38
N HIS A 149 -22.90 5.37 7.16
CA HIS A 149 -23.33 6.47 6.28
C HIS A 149 -24.67 6.23 5.55
N HIS A 150 -25.13 4.98 5.48
CA HIS A 150 -26.40 4.61 4.82
C HIS A 150 -27.54 4.36 5.83
N ALA A 151 -27.26 4.46 7.13
CA ALA A 151 -28.23 4.34 8.23
C ALA A 151 -28.71 5.74 8.66
#